data_AF-A0A0D6LV81-F1
#
_entry.id   AF-A0A0D6LV81-F1
#
_cell.length_a   1.000
_cell.length_b   1.000
_cell.length_c   1.000
_cell.angle_alpha   90.00
_cell.angle_beta   90.00
_cell.angle_gamma   90.00
#
_symmetry.space_group_name_H-M   'P 1'
#
loop_
_entity.id
_entity.type
_entity.pdbx_description
1 polymer ?
#
loop_
_entity_poly.entity_id
_entity_poly.type
_entity_poly.pdbx_seq_one_letter_code
_entity_poly.pdbx_strand_id
1 'polypeptide(L)'
;MEVPKPAVTHIIFDFDGLLVDTEPCYTIANQAILGRYGREFTVEMKGMMMGRKPLEAIIWLLEEVGLADQITPEEYATHYDVMLGEMFKKCRALPGAERLVRHFANKVLSGDDESIKRGKPHPDGFLETMKRFPERPSSASSVLVFEDAPNGVKAAFAAGMQCVMVPDEMFHEEAKTLSADRILSSLEEFRPEEFEMTMKTMKVTHVIFDVDGTLLDTESCYEMANQAMLSKFGRKFTPEMKANMMGRNGAEATAWLVKEVGISDQITAEEFAAQKDAMLAEMFPKCNAFPGAERLVRHFARKHSPNGAQAAIAAGVLCVMVPDPALRQQSQSLKVAKVLSSLEEFKPEEFGLPPFD
;
A
#
# COMPACT_ATOMS: atom_id res chain seq x y z
N MET A 1 -28.39 12.52 25.03
CA MET A 1 -27.22 11.66 25.26
C MET A 1 -27.04 10.84 23.99
N GLU A 2 -25.92 11.00 23.29
CA GLU A 2 -25.59 10.11 22.17
C GLU A 2 -25.44 8.69 22.72
N VAL A 3 -26.11 7.74 22.06
CA VAL A 3 -25.93 6.32 22.35
C VAL A 3 -24.55 5.95 21.80
N PRO A 4 -23.66 5.33 22.60
CA PRO A 4 -22.36 4.90 22.10
C PRO A 4 -22.54 3.95 20.91
N LYS A 5 -21.82 4.22 19.82
CA LYS A 5 -21.86 3.39 18.61
C LYS A 5 -21.22 2.03 18.91
N PRO A 6 -21.77 0.92 18.39
CA PRO A 6 -21.21 -0.40 18.63
C PRO A 6 -19.89 -0.58 17.88
N ALA A 7 -19.07 -1.53 18.36
CA ALA A 7 -17.83 -1.91 17.69
C ALA A 7 -18.06 -2.31 16.22
N VAL A 8 -17.17 -1.85 15.35
CA VAL A 8 -17.23 -2.17 13.92
C VAL A 8 -16.74 -3.60 13.68
N THR A 9 -17.52 -4.36 12.92
CA THR A 9 -17.21 -5.75 12.55
C THR A 9 -17.01 -5.93 11.05
N HIS A 10 -17.55 -5.03 10.24
CA HIS A 10 -17.53 -5.11 8.78
C HIS A 10 -17.19 -3.75 8.17
N ILE A 11 -16.47 -3.76 7.05
CA ILE A 11 -16.14 -2.54 6.30
C ILE A 11 -16.70 -2.64 4.88
N ILE A 12 -17.23 -1.53 4.40
CA ILE A 12 -17.55 -1.31 2.99
C ILE A 12 -16.73 -0.11 2.52
N PHE A 13 -16.05 -0.26 1.39
CA PHE A 13 -15.35 0.85 0.73
C PHE A 13 -16.17 1.29 -0.48
N ASP A 14 -16.29 2.58 -0.68
CA ASP A 14 -16.52 3.08 -2.04
C ASP A 14 -15.30 2.81 -2.92
N PHE A 15 -15.46 2.85 -4.25
CA PHE A 15 -14.38 2.50 -5.17
C PHE A 15 -13.80 3.71 -5.89
N ASP A 16 -14.62 4.35 -6.72
CA ASP A 16 -14.29 5.57 -7.45
C ASP A 16 -13.98 6.72 -6.48
N GLY A 17 -12.97 7.53 -6.79
CA GLY A 17 -12.58 8.68 -5.96
C GLY A 17 -11.96 8.35 -4.59
N LEU A 18 -12.17 7.13 -4.07
CA LEU A 18 -11.68 6.70 -2.75
C LEU A 18 -10.55 5.67 -2.79
N LEU A 19 -10.74 4.55 -3.49
CA LEU A 19 -9.72 3.50 -3.60
C LEU A 19 -8.81 3.74 -4.80
N VAL A 20 -9.38 4.24 -5.89
CA VAL A 20 -8.69 4.53 -7.14
C VAL A 20 -8.96 5.98 -7.52
N ASP A 21 -7.90 6.68 -7.92
CA ASP A 21 -7.98 8.08 -8.35
C ASP A 21 -8.61 8.17 -9.76
N THR A 22 -9.94 8.16 -9.82
CA THR A 22 -10.73 8.22 -11.06
C THR A 22 -11.29 9.61 -11.36
N GLU A 23 -11.30 10.52 -10.39
CA GLU A 23 -11.86 11.87 -10.51
C GLU A 23 -11.23 12.75 -11.62
N PRO A 24 -9.91 12.72 -11.83
CA PRO A 24 -9.28 13.43 -12.95
C PRO A 24 -9.76 12.91 -14.31
N CYS A 25 -10.07 11.62 -14.43
CA CYS A 25 -10.46 11.01 -15.70
C CYS A 25 -11.79 11.56 -16.21
N TYR A 26 -12.77 11.75 -15.33
CA TYR A 26 -14.07 12.33 -15.69
C TYR A 26 -13.90 13.75 -16.25
N THR A 27 -13.07 14.56 -15.59
CA THR A 27 -12.79 15.95 -16.03
C THR A 27 -12.09 15.97 -17.39
N ILE A 28 -11.05 15.17 -17.56
CA ILE A 28 -10.27 15.09 -18.81
C ILE A 28 -11.15 14.56 -19.96
N ALA A 29 -11.98 13.55 -19.71
CA ALA A 29 -12.86 12.98 -20.72
C ALA A 29 -13.91 14.00 -21.20
N ASN A 30 -14.62 14.65 -20.29
CA ASN A 30 -15.60 15.68 -20.65
C ASN A 30 -14.92 16.83 -21.41
N GLN A 31 -13.78 17.33 -20.93
CA GLN A 31 -13.04 18.41 -21.59
C GLN A 31 -12.55 18.00 -23.00
N ALA A 32 -12.08 16.77 -23.18
CA ALA A 32 -11.62 16.30 -24.47
C ALA A 32 -12.74 16.14 -25.50
N ILE A 33 -13.95 15.74 -25.08
CA ILE A 33 -15.11 15.64 -25.98
C ILE A 33 -15.65 17.02 -26.31
N LEU A 34 -15.90 17.86 -25.30
CA LEU A 34 -16.40 19.22 -25.48
C LEU A 34 -15.43 20.10 -26.30
N GLY A 35 -14.12 19.89 -26.13
CA GLY A 35 -13.10 20.59 -26.91
C GLY A 35 -13.21 20.37 -28.43
N ARG A 36 -13.76 19.23 -28.88
CA ARG A 36 -14.01 18.97 -30.32
C ARG A 36 -15.04 19.93 -30.91
N TYR A 37 -15.88 20.52 -30.06
CA TYR A 37 -16.91 21.49 -30.40
C TYR A 37 -16.55 22.92 -29.95
N GLY A 38 -15.30 23.15 -29.52
CA GLY A 38 -14.86 24.45 -29.03
C GLY A 38 -15.55 24.88 -27.72
N ARG A 39 -15.91 23.90 -26.87
CA ARG A 39 -16.50 24.13 -25.55
C ARG A 39 -15.53 23.73 -24.44
N GLU A 40 -15.65 24.43 -23.31
CA GLU A 40 -14.86 24.19 -22.09
C GLU A 40 -15.73 23.47 -21.06
N PHE A 41 -15.14 22.52 -20.33
CA PHE A 41 -15.77 21.85 -19.21
C PHE A 41 -15.30 22.48 -17.90
N THR A 42 -16.22 23.10 -17.16
CA THR A 42 -15.88 23.82 -15.93
C THR A 42 -16.15 23.00 -14.67
N VAL A 43 -15.54 23.42 -13.56
CA VAL A 43 -15.74 22.78 -12.25
C VAL A 43 -17.19 22.95 -11.77
N GLU A 44 -17.83 24.08 -12.11
CA GLU A 44 -19.25 24.31 -11.80
C GLU A 44 -20.13 23.29 -12.54
N MET A 45 -19.86 23.02 -13.82
CA MET A 45 -20.58 22.00 -14.59
C MET A 45 -20.38 20.61 -13.98
N LYS A 46 -19.14 20.26 -13.59
CA LYS A 46 -18.85 19.02 -12.87
C LYS A 46 -19.73 18.90 -11.63
N GLY A 47 -19.76 19.93 -10.77
CA GLY A 47 -20.59 19.95 -9.56
C GLY A 47 -22.08 19.77 -9.84
N MET A 48 -22.61 20.38 -10.92
CA MET A 48 -24.02 20.27 -11.30
C MET A 48 -24.40 18.90 -11.90
N MET A 49 -23.43 18.19 -12.46
CA MET A 49 -23.61 16.83 -13.00
C MET A 49 -23.59 15.75 -11.91
N MET A 50 -22.85 15.98 -10.81
CA MET A 50 -22.69 14.99 -9.75
C MET A 50 -24.01 14.64 -9.05
N GLY A 51 -24.22 13.33 -8.82
CA GLY A 51 -25.44 12.80 -8.20
C GLY A 51 -26.63 12.63 -9.14
N ARG A 52 -26.50 12.98 -10.42
CA ARG A 52 -27.49 12.67 -11.47
C ARG A 52 -27.23 11.28 -12.06
N LYS A 53 -28.23 10.70 -12.71
CA LYS A 53 -27.99 9.52 -13.55
C LYS A 53 -27.11 9.89 -14.74
N PRO A 54 -26.25 8.98 -15.24
CA PRO A 54 -25.29 9.30 -16.31
C PRO A 54 -25.91 9.98 -17.54
N LEU A 55 -27.00 9.41 -18.08
CA LEU A 55 -27.66 9.98 -19.25
C LEU A 55 -28.35 11.31 -18.97
N GLU A 56 -28.96 11.47 -17.79
CA GLU A 56 -29.58 12.74 -17.38
C GLU A 56 -28.54 13.86 -17.19
N ALA A 57 -27.34 13.51 -16.69
CA ALA A 57 -26.23 14.43 -16.57
C ALA A 57 -25.72 14.89 -17.94
N ILE A 58 -25.59 13.96 -18.89
CA ILE A 58 -25.17 14.25 -20.26
C ILE A 58 -26.19 15.13 -20.98
N ILE A 59 -27.49 14.81 -20.88
CA ILE A 59 -28.56 15.64 -21.47
C ILE A 59 -28.44 17.08 -20.97
N TRP A 60 -28.37 17.26 -19.65
CA TRP A 60 -28.21 18.57 -19.05
C TRP A 60 -26.93 19.28 -19.51
N LEU A 61 -25.80 18.58 -19.55
CA LEU A 61 -24.52 19.15 -20.00
C LEU A 61 -24.61 19.65 -21.44
N LEU A 62 -25.20 18.86 -22.34
CA LEU A 62 -25.34 19.21 -23.75
C LEU A 62 -26.27 20.40 -23.97
N GLU A 63 -27.33 20.52 -23.18
CA GLU A 63 -28.20 21.71 -23.17
C GLU A 63 -27.42 22.94 -22.69
N GLU A 64 -26.71 22.83 -21.57
CA GLU A 64 -25.96 23.93 -20.95
C GLU A 64 -24.88 24.50 -21.88
N VAL A 65 -24.16 23.63 -22.60
CA VAL A 65 -23.08 24.03 -23.52
C VAL A 65 -23.56 24.30 -24.95
N GLY A 66 -24.87 24.20 -25.20
CA GLY A 66 -25.49 24.47 -26.50
C GLY A 66 -25.08 23.48 -27.61
N LEU A 67 -24.97 22.20 -27.26
CA LEU A 67 -24.61 21.10 -28.17
C LEU A 67 -25.72 20.08 -28.39
N ALA A 68 -26.90 20.27 -27.81
CA ALA A 68 -28.05 19.36 -27.96
C ALA A 68 -28.45 19.07 -29.42
N ASP A 69 -28.22 20.01 -30.35
CA ASP A 69 -28.49 19.84 -31.79
C ASP A 69 -27.30 19.27 -32.59
N GLN A 70 -26.14 19.09 -31.97
CA GLN A 70 -24.88 18.72 -32.65
C GLN A 70 -24.41 17.29 -32.34
N ILE A 71 -24.77 16.75 -31.18
CA ILE A 71 -24.44 15.39 -30.76
C ILE A 71 -25.58 14.86 -29.88
N THR A 72 -25.96 13.60 -30.08
CA THR A 72 -26.97 12.99 -29.21
C THR A 72 -26.37 12.59 -27.87
N PRO A 73 -27.16 12.54 -26.78
CA PRO A 73 -26.69 12.05 -25.48
C PRO A 73 -26.07 10.65 -25.56
N GLU A 74 -26.62 9.77 -26.40
CA GLU A 74 -26.15 8.40 -26.58
C GLU A 74 -24.79 8.34 -27.30
N GLU A 75 -24.61 9.19 -28.32
CA GLU A 75 -23.31 9.32 -29.02
C GLU A 75 -22.25 9.92 -28.08
N TYR A 76 -22.62 10.92 -27.27
CA TYR A 76 -21.74 11.49 -26.26
C TYR A 76 -21.32 10.44 -25.23
N ALA A 77 -22.28 9.69 -24.68
CA ALA A 77 -22.03 8.62 -23.73
C ALA A 77 -21.07 7.56 -24.31
N THR A 78 -21.27 7.17 -25.57
CA THR A 78 -20.39 6.20 -26.25
C THR A 78 -18.94 6.71 -26.34
N HIS A 79 -18.74 7.97 -26.73
CA HIS A 79 -17.40 8.56 -26.76
C HIS A 79 -16.79 8.66 -25.36
N TYR A 80 -17.60 9.00 -24.37
CA TYR A 80 -17.20 9.14 -22.98
C TYR A 80 -16.74 7.81 -22.39
N ASP A 81 -17.52 6.74 -22.56
CA ASP A 81 -17.23 5.41 -22.03
C ASP A 81 -15.95 4.82 -22.63
N VAL A 82 -15.74 4.99 -23.94
CA VAL A 82 -14.50 4.55 -24.61
C VAL A 82 -13.28 5.26 -24.04
N MET A 83 -13.38 6.58 -23.81
CA MET A 83 -12.27 7.35 -23.24
C MET A 83 -11.98 6.96 -21.80
N LEU A 84 -13.01 6.83 -20.96
CA LEU A 84 -12.86 6.40 -19.58
C LEU A 84 -12.26 4.99 -19.48
N GLY A 85 -12.72 4.06 -20.31
CA GLY A 85 -12.19 2.69 -20.34
C GLY A 85 -10.68 2.63 -20.60
N GLU A 86 -10.13 3.53 -21.42
CA GLU A 86 -8.68 3.62 -21.65
C GLU A 86 -7.94 4.37 -20.53
N MET A 87 -8.58 5.34 -19.89
CA MET A 87 -7.98 6.10 -18.78
C MET A 87 -7.93 5.28 -17.49
N PHE A 88 -8.99 4.56 -17.15
CA PHE A 88 -9.07 3.73 -15.94
C PHE A 88 -7.99 2.64 -15.88
N LYS A 89 -7.54 2.12 -17.04
CA LYS A 89 -6.39 1.20 -17.11
C LYS A 89 -5.08 1.78 -16.58
N LYS A 90 -4.99 3.11 -16.47
CA LYS A 90 -3.79 3.86 -16.03
C LYS A 90 -3.96 4.48 -14.66
N CYS A 91 -5.16 4.43 -14.07
CA CYS A 91 -5.40 4.96 -12.74
C CYS A 91 -4.57 4.23 -11.70
N ARG A 92 -4.23 4.95 -10.63
CA ARG A 92 -3.46 4.44 -9.50
C ARG A 92 -4.34 4.36 -8.27
N ALA A 93 -4.03 3.41 -7.39
CA ALA A 93 -4.65 3.36 -6.08
C ALA A 93 -4.28 4.61 -5.26
N LEU A 94 -5.23 5.15 -4.50
CA LEU A 94 -4.95 6.28 -3.60
C LEU A 94 -4.03 5.85 -2.43
N PRO A 95 -3.24 6.76 -1.85
CA PRO A 95 -2.36 6.45 -0.73
C PRO A 95 -3.11 5.77 0.42
N GLY A 96 -2.65 4.57 0.83
CA GLY A 96 -3.29 3.79 1.89
C GLY A 96 -4.40 2.83 1.43
N ALA A 97 -4.95 2.97 0.21
CA ALA A 97 -6.01 2.11 -0.32
C ALA A 97 -5.58 0.63 -0.39
N GLU A 98 -4.43 0.33 -0.99
CA GLU A 98 -3.91 -1.04 -1.08
C GLU A 98 -3.68 -1.67 0.30
N ARG A 99 -3.17 -0.88 1.26
CA ARG A 99 -2.93 -1.32 2.64
C ARG A 99 -4.24 -1.75 3.29
N LEU A 100 -5.28 -0.91 3.21
CA LEU A 100 -6.58 -1.17 3.82
C LEU A 100 -7.32 -2.32 3.13
N VAL A 101 -7.33 -2.36 1.79
CA VAL A 101 -7.96 -3.47 1.04
C VAL A 101 -7.26 -4.79 1.35
N ARG A 102 -5.92 -4.86 1.37
CA ARG A 102 -5.22 -6.10 1.76
C ARG A 102 -5.51 -6.53 3.19
N HIS A 103 -5.74 -5.57 4.08
CA HIS A 103 -5.98 -5.83 5.49
C HIS A 103 -7.42 -6.29 5.77
N PHE A 104 -8.40 -5.79 5.01
CA PHE A 104 -9.83 -5.99 5.30
C PHE A 104 -10.63 -6.73 4.22
N ALA A 105 -10.18 -6.76 2.97
CA ALA A 105 -11.04 -7.17 1.86
C ALA A 105 -11.15 -8.70 1.75
N ASN A 106 -12.40 -9.16 1.80
CA ASN A 106 -12.80 -10.51 1.39
C ASN A 106 -13.72 -10.52 0.14
N LYS A 107 -14.30 -9.38 -0.29
CA LYS A 107 -15.19 -9.27 -1.48
C LYS A 107 -15.26 -7.83 -2.04
N VAL A 108 -15.62 -7.70 -3.32
CA VAL A 108 -15.86 -6.44 -4.06
C VAL A 108 -17.28 -6.45 -4.65
N LEU A 109 -17.96 -5.30 -4.72
CA LEU A 109 -19.26 -5.11 -5.36
C LEU A 109 -19.20 -3.91 -6.33
N SER A 110 -19.90 -3.99 -7.46
CA SER A 110 -19.95 -2.94 -8.49
C SER A 110 -21.29 -2.20 -8.47
N GLY A 111 -21.27 -0.90 -8.75
CA GLY A 111 -22.43 0.00 -8.64
C GLY A 111 -23.52 -0.15 -9.71
N ASP A 112 -23.25 -0.93 -10.76
CA ASP A 112 -24.15 -1.26 -11.88
C ASP A 112 -24.97 -2.54 -11.65
N ASP A 113 -24.97 -3.06 -10.42
CA ASP A 113 -25.72 -4.25 -10.06
C ASP A 113 -27.24 -4.03 -10.17
N GLU A 114 -27.94 -4.91 -10.91
CA GLU A 114 -29.39 -4.82 -11.17
C GLU A 114 -30.25 -4.74 -9.90
N SER A 115 -29.73 -5.19 -8.75
CA SER A 115 -30.43 -5.11 -7.47
C SER A 115 -30.45 -3.69 -6.87
N ILE A 116 -29.61 -2.77 -7.36
CA ILE A 116 -29.56 -1.38 -6.94
C ILE A 116 -30.59 -0.56 -7.73
N LYS A 117 -31.72 -0.24 -7.09
CA LYS A 117 -32.81 0.51 -7.74
C LYS A 117 -32.61 2.02 -7.70
N ARG A 118 -31.91 2.52 -6.69
CA ARG A 118 -31.67 3.95 -6.45
C ARG A 118 -30.21 4.16 -6.10
N GLY A 119 -29.55 5.05 -6.83
CA GLY A 119 -28.19 5.48 -6.51
C GLY A 119 -28.12 6.33 -5.24
N LYS A 120 -26.90 6.62 -4.79
CA LYS A 120 -26.61 7.56 -3.69
C LYS A 120 -27.32 8.90 -3.98
N PRO A 121 -27.96 9.56 -3.00
CA PRO A 121 -27.83 9.36 -1.55
C PRO A 121 -28.77 8.29 -0.95
N HIS A 122 -29.45 7.48 -1.77
CA HIS A 122 -30.22 6.36 -1.24
C HIS A 122 -29.29 5.22 -0.76
N PRO A 123 -29.68 4.47 0.29
CA PRO A 123 -28.82 3.48 0.93
C PRO A 123 -28.72 2.14 0.20
N ASP A 124 -29.40 1.99 -0.94
CA ASP A 124 -29.65 0.72 -1.61
C ASP A 124 -28.36 -0.08 -1.86
N GLY A 125 -27.30 0.57 -2.39
CA GLY A 125 -26.01 -0.07 -2.67
C GLY A 125 -25.31 -0.60 -1.41
N PHE A 126 -25.29 0.17 -0.32
CA PHE A 126 -24.67 -0.25 0.94
C PHE A 126 -25.46 -1.37 1.63
N LEU A 127 -26.79 -1.26 1.66
CA LEU A 127 -27.65 -2.30 2.23
C LEU A 127 -27.54 -3.62 1.46
N GLU A 128 -27.43 -3.55 0.13
CA GLU A 128 -27.25 -4.73 -0.69
C GLU A 128 -25.88 -5.36 -0.50
N THR A 129 -24.83 -4.55 -0.43
CA THR A 129 -23.48 -5.01 -0.07
C THR A 129 -23.48 -5.72 1.28
N MET A 130 -24.16 -5.15 2.28
CA MET A 130 -24.29 -5.74 3.61
C MET A 130 -24.91 -7.15 3.59
N LYS A 131 -25.89 -7.40 2.72
CA LYS A 131 -26.56 -8.72 2.63
C LYS A 131 -25.65 -9.83 2.08
N ARG A 132 -24.59 -9.45 1.35
CA ARG A 132 -23.70 -10.35 0.60
C ARG A 132 -22.44 -10.75 1.38
N PHE A 133 -22.24 -10.19 2.57
CA PHE A 133 -21.23 -10.69 3.50
C PHE A 133 -21.52 -12.17 3.83
N PRO A 134 -20.51 -13.06 3.80
CA PRO A 134 -20.68 -14.47 4.18
C PRO A 134 -21.24 -14.64 5.60
N GLU A 135 -20.70 -13.87 6.53
CA GLU A 135 -21.20 -13.71 7.89
C GLU A 135 -21.87 -12.34 7.94
N ARG A 136 -23.17 -12.29 8.26
CA ARG A 136 -23.87 -11.00 8.28
C ARG A 136 -23.51 -10.22 9.55
N PRO A 137 -23.36 -8.88 9.45
CA PRO A 137 -23.23 -8.06 10.64
C PRO A 137 -24.48 -8.17 11.52
N SER A 138 -24.30 -8.05 12.84
CA SER A 138 -25.41 -8.07 13.80
C SER A 138 -26.37 -6.90 13.61
N SER A 139 -25.87 -5.77 13.09
CA SER A 139 -26.65 -4.58 12.76
C SER A 139 -25.91 -3.72 11.74
N ALA A 140 -26.64 -2.88 10.99
CA ALA A 140 -26.02 -1.90 10.08
C ALA A 140 -25.07 -0.94 10.82
N SER A 141 -25.37 -0.61 12.08
CA SER A 141 -24.52 0.25 12.92
C SER A 141 -23.16 -0.36 13.27
N SER A 142 -22.95 -1.66 13.03
CA SER A 142 -21.64 -2.33 13.18
C SER A 142 -20.83 -2.38 11.86
N VAL A 143 -21.33 -1.71 10.81
CA VAL A 143 -20.68 -1.58 9.51
C VAL A 143 -20.09 -0.18 9.39
N LEU A 144 -18.84 -0.11 8.94
CA LEU A 144 -18.14 1.14 8.64
C LEU A 144 -18.02 1.32 7.12
N VAL A 145 -18.51 2.45 6.62
CA VAL A 145 -18.39 2.85 5.22
C VAL A 145 -17.24 3.84 5.09
N PHE A 146 -16.37 3.65 4.11
CA PHE A 146 -15.45 4.68 3.64
C PHE A 146 -16.00 5.31 2.36
N GLU A 147 -15.94 6.63 2.27
CA GLU A 147 -16.51 7.42 1.19
C GLU A 147 -15.71 8.71 0.95
N ASP A 148 -15.74 9.26 -0.25
CA ASP A 148 -15.12 10.52 -0.64
C ASP A 148 -16.15 11.62 -0.99
N ALA A 149 -17.40 11.25 -1.28
CA ALA A 149 -18.44 12.15 -1.75
C ALA A 149 -19.58 12.39 -0.73
N PRO A 150 -20.15 13.61 -0.65
CA PRO A 150 -21.26 13.93 0.25
C PRO A 150 -22.50 13.04 0.10
N ASN A 151 -22.83 12.65 -1.13
CA ASN A 151 -23.98 11.78 -1.40
C ASN A 151 -23.76 10.37 -0.83
N GLY A 152 -22.52 9.91 -0.83
CA GLY A 152 -22.07 8.69 -0.19
C GLY A 152 -22.27 8.68 1.31
N VAL A 153 -21.79 9.72 1.98
CA VAL A 153 -21.98 9.90 3.43
C VAL A 153 -23.47 9.89 3.78
N LYS A 154 -24.30 10.63 3.02
CA LYS A 154 -25.76 10.64 3.19
C LYS A 154 -26.37 9.24 3.02
N ALA A 155 -25.89 8.46 2.05
CA ALA A 155 -26.33 7.08 1.82
C ALA A 155 -25.91 6.13 2.95
N ALA A 156 -24.69 6.24 3.47
CA ALA A 156 -24.22 5.43 4.59
C ALA A 156 -25.07 5.67 5.85
N PHE A 157 -25.39 6.92 6.13
CA PHE A 157 -26.27 7.29 7.25
C PHE A 157 -27.72 6.86 7.03
N ALA A 158 -28.25 6.99 5.82
CA ALA A 158 -29.56 6.45 5.48
C ALA A 158 -29.62 4.91 5.64
N ALA A 159 -28.48 4.22 5.51
CA ALA A 159 -28.36 2.78 5.75
C ALA A 159 -28.23 2.42 7.25
N GLY A 160 -28.05 3.42 8.14
CA GLY A 160 -27.79 3.23 9.56
C GLY A 160 -26.36 2.76 9.87
N MET A 161 -25.41 3.04 8.99
CA MET A 161 -24.01 2.65 9.10
C MET A 161 -23.15 3.79 9.68
N GLN A 162 -21.95 3.44 10.14
CA GLN A 162 -20.90 4.41 10.50
C GLN A 162 -20.18 4.86 9.22
N CYS A 163 -19.62 6.08 9.20
CA CYS A 163 -18.98 6.61 7.98
C CYS A 163 -17.70 7.40 8.25
N VAL A 164 -16.59 6.96 7.63
CA VAL A 164 -15.35 7.72 7.48
C VAL A 164 -15.36 8.38 6.10
N MET A 165 -15.18 9.69 6.06
CA MET A 165 -15.06 10.45 4.82
C MET A 165 -13.59 10.81 4.54
N VAL A 166 -13.15 10.63 3.30
CA VAL A 166 -11.88 11.14 2.76
C VAL A 166 -12.20 12.04 1.58
N PRO A 167 -12.58 13.31 1.83
CA PRO A 167 -13.16 14.17 0.79
C PRO A 167 -12.15 14.49 -0.31
N ASP A 168 -12.63 14.53 -1.56
CA ASP A 168 -11.96 15.28 -2.63
C ASP A 168 -11.84 16.76 -2.22
N GLU A 169 -10.81 17.45 -2.73
CA GLU A 169 -10.57 18.88 -2.44
C GLU A 169 -11.83 19.74 -2.66
N MET A 170 -12.64 19.42 -3.67
CA MET A 170 -13.87 20.17 -3.98
C MET A 170 -14.93 20.08 -2.88
N PHE A 171 -14.88 19.06 -2.03
CA PHE A 171 -15.85 18.81 -0.97
C PHE A 171 -15.36 19.17 0.43
N HIS A 172 -14.15 19.72 0.60
CA HIS A 172 -13.61 20.03 1.93
C HIS A 172 -14.52 20.88 2.82
N GLU A 173 -15.18 21.89 2.27
CA GLU A 173 -16.11 22.73 3.05
C GLU A 173 -17.46 22.05 3.30
N GLU A 174 -18.03 21.35 2.31
CA GLU A 174 -19.27 20.60 2.51
C GLU A 174 -19.06 19.47 3.52
N ALA A 175 -17.93 18.77 3.46
CA ALA A 175 -17.56 17.69 4.38
C ALA A 175 -17.65 18.13 5.85
N LYS A 176 -17.23 19.36 6.18
CA LYS A 176 -17.33 19.90 7.55
C LYS A 176 -18.77 20.06 8.04
N THR A 177 -19.72 20.19 7.12
CA THR A 177 -21.16 20.28 7.44
C THR A 177 -21.79 18.90 7.56
N LEU A 178 -21.16 17.86 7.01
CA LEU A 178 -21.60 16.49 7.11
C LEU A 178 -21.16 15.94 8.47
N SER A 179 -22.10 15.38 9.23
CA SER A 179 -21.80 14.76 10.53
C SER A 179 -21.15 13.37 10.39
N ALA A 180 -20.20 13.21 9.46
CA ALA A 180 -19.38 12.00 9.29
C ALA A 180 -18.73 11.61 10.63
N ASP A 181 -18.56 10.30 10.91
CA ASP A 181 -17.93 9.84 12.15
C ASP A 181 -16.48 10.30 12.24
N ARG A 182 -15.79 10.27 11.10
CA ARG A 182 -14.46 10.84 10.92
C ARG A 182 -14.33 11.46 9.53
N ILE A 183 -13.54 12.52 9.45
CA ILE A 183 -13.11 13.13 8.19
C ILE A 183 -11.59 13.09 8.22
N LEU A 184 -10.98 12.45 7.23
CA LEU A 184 -9.52 12.27 7.14
C LEU A 184 -9.00 12.97 5.88
N SER A 185 -7.76 13.44 5.91
CA SER A 185 -7.10 13.93 4.69
C SER A 185 -6.56 12.80 3.81
N SER A 186 -6.44 11.59 4.34
CA SER A 186 -5.89 10.42 3.64
C SER A 186 -6.30 9.12 4.32
N LEU A 187 -6.45 8.04 3.53
CA LEU A 187 -6.64 6.68 4.06
C LEU A 187 -5.44 6.20 4.92
N GLU A 188 -4.27 6.83 4.79
CA GLU A 188 -3.10 6.53 5.64
C GLU A 188 -3.33 6.89 7.12
N GLU A 189 -4.18 7.88 7.39
CA GLU A 189 -4.52 8.37 8.72
C GLU A 189 -5.50 7.48 9.47
N PHE A 190 -6.20 6.57 8.77
CA PHE A 190 -7.17 5.69 9.41
C PHE A 190 -6.51 4.83 10.50
N ARG A 191 -7.17 4.76 11.66
CA ARG A 191 -6.78 4.00 12.84
C ARG A 191 -7.93 3.06 13.25
N PRO A 192 -7.83 1.74 12.97
CA PRO A 192 -8.90 0.78 13.28
C PRO A 192 -9.34 0.78 14.75
N GLU A 193 -8.41 1.07 15.66
CA GLU A 193 -8.64 1.14 17.10
C GLU A 193 -9.66 2.20 17.52
N GLU A 194 -9.85 3.28 16.75
CA GLU A 194 -10.85 4.31 17.02
C GLU A 194 -12.29 3.81 16.87
N PHE A 195 -12.49 2.71 16.14
CA PHE A 195 -13.78 2.11 15.84
C PHE A 195 -14.02 0.81 16.62
N GLU A 196 -13.23 0.60 17.69
CA GLU A 196 -13.21 -0.63 18.50
C GLU A 196 -13.08 -1.89 17.64
N MET A 197 -12.47 -1.76 16.45
CA MET A 197 -12.17 -2.91 15.61
C MET A 197 -11.09 -3.69 16.35
N THR A 198 -11.47 -4.79 16.97
CA THR A 198 -10.50 -5.81 17.34
C THR A 198 -9.86 -6.25 16.05
N MET A 199 -8.64 -5.78 15.77
CA MET A 199 -7.82 -6.38 14.74
C MET A 199 -7.88 -7.87 15.03
N LYS A 200 -8.41 -8.67 14.10
CA LYS A 200 -7.97 -10.06 14.03
C LYS A 200 -6.48 -9.89 13.84
N THR A 201 -5.72 -9.98 14.92
CA THR A 201 -4.27 -10.02 14.87
C THR A 201 -4.00 -11.03 13.79
N MET A 202 -3.38 -10.59 12.69
CA MET A 202 -2.88 -11.53 11.71
C MET A 202 -1.96 -12.42 12.52
N LYS A 203 -2.45 -13.61 12.87
CA LYS A 203 -1.70 -14.52 13.72
C LYS A 203 -0.50 -14.88 12.89
N VAL A 204 0.67 -14.37 13.26
CA VAL A 204 1.91 -14.71 12.59
C VAL A 204 2.08 -16.23 12.75
N THR A 205 1.85 -16.95 11.67
CA THR A 205 1.88 -18.42 11.66
C THR A 205 3.28 -18.95 11.39
N HIS A 206 4.11 -18.14 10.72
CA HIS A 206 5.44 -18.50 10.28
C HIS A 206 6.36 -17.29 10.45
N VAL A 207 7.59 -17.56 10.88
CA VAL A 207 8.67 -16.56 10.95
C VAL A 207 9.75 -17.01 9.98
N ILE A 208 10.08 -16.14 9.04
CA ILE A 208 11.19 -16.36 8.11
C ILE A 208 12.34 -15.51 8.58
N PHE A 209 13.51 -16.13 8.75
CA PHE A 209 14.74 -15.40 9.03
C PHE A 209 15.52 -15.18 7.75
N ASP A 210 15.98 -13.95 7.57
CA ASP A 210 17.18 -13.74 6.77
C ASP A 210 18.38 -14.19 7.61
N VAL A 211 19.30 -14.95 7.01
CA VAL A 211 20.46 -15.48 7.73
C VAL A 211 21.62 -14.50 7.63
N ASP A 212 21.88 -14.03 6.41
CA ASP A 212 22.98 -13.13 6.08
C ASP A 212 22.69 -11.70 6.54
N GLY A 213 23.66 -11.09 7.23
CA GLY A 213 23.54 -9.71 7.73
C GLY A 213 22.44 -9.49 8.79
N THR A 214 21.72 -10.54 9.21
CA THR A 214 20.61 -10.47 10.16
C THR A 214 20.77 -11.43 11.34
N LEU A 215 20.97 -12.73 11.10
CA LEU A 215 21.25 -13.70 12.18
C LEU A 215 22.75 -13.84 12.43
N LEU A 216 23.54 -13.83 11.37
CA LEU A 216 25.00 -13.92 11.41
C LEU A 216 25.62 -12.61 10.95
N ASP A 217 26.72 -12.21 11.59
CA ASP A 217 27.52 -11.06 11.17
C ASP A 217 28.39 -11.41 9.95
N THR A 218 27.72 -11.74 8.83
CA THR A 218 28.40 -12.01 7.56
C THR A 218 28.87 -10.73 6.89
N GLU A 219 28.30 -9.57 7.24
CA GLU A 219 28.72 -8.24 6.77
C GLU A 219 30.17 -7.92 7.16
N SER A 220 30.57 -8.16 8.40
CA SER A 220 31.98 -8.03 8.81
C SER A 220 32.89 -8.97 8.03
N CYS A 221 32.42 -10.19 7.74
CA CYS A 221 33.16 -11.19 6.97
C CYS A 221 33.37 -10.73 5.51
N TYR A 222 32.35 -10.15 4.86
CA TYR A 222 32.44 -9.53 3.54
C TYR A 222 33.36 -8.30 3.51
N GLU A 223 33.27 -7.43 4.52
CA GLU A 223 34.10 -6.23 4.63
C GLU A 223 35.58 -6.58 4.75
N MET A 224 35.91 -7.54 5.63
CA MET A 224 37.27 -8.04 5.80
C MET A 224 37.80 -8.73 4.53
N ALA A 225 36.97 -9.53 3.84
CA ALA A 225 37.37 -10.20 2.61
C ALA A 225 37.64 -9.19 1.47
N ASN A 226 36.76 -8.20 1.30
CA ASN A 226 36.96 -7.13 0.31
C ASN A 226 38.21 -6.29 0.64
N GLN A 227 38.40 -5.91 1.91
CA GLN A 227 39.59 -5.18 2.33
C GLN A 227 40.87 -5.99 2.10
N ALA A 228 40.88 -7.28 2.41
CA ALA A 228 42.04 -8.14 2.22
C ALA A 228 42.37 -8.33 0.73
N MET A 229 41.35 -8.47 -0.13
CA MET A 229 41.52 -8.52 -1.58
C MET A 229 42.08 -7.21 -2.14
N LEU A 230 41.49 -6.06 -1.77
CA LEU A 230 41.94 -4.74 -2.22
C LEU A 230 43.35 -4.39 -1.74
N SER A 231 43.75 -4.89 -0.57
CA SER A 231 45.10 -4.67 -0.02
C SER A 231 46.19 -5.26 -0.91
N LYS A 232 45.91 -6.36 -1.64
CA LYS A 232 46.83 -6.94 -2.63
C LYS A 232 47.20 -5.96 -3.76
N PHE A 233 46.34 -4.97 -3.99
CA PHE A 233 46.49 -3.95 -5.03
C PHE A 233 46.77 -2.55 -4.43
N GLY A 234 47.07 -2.47 -3.13
CA GLY A 234 47.32 -1.19 -2.45
C GLY A 234 46.07 -0.30 -2.33
N ARG A 235 44.87 -0.88 -2.39
CA ARG A 235 43.58 -0.16 -2.27
C ARG A 235 42.95 -0.38 -0.90
N LYS A 236 42.08 0.57 -0.48
CA LYS A 236 41.28 0.47 0.74
C LYS A 236 39.81 0.33 0.38
N PHE A 237 39.13 -0.55 1.11
CA PHE A 237 37.68 -0.65 1.08
C PHE A 237 37.09 0.45 1.98
N THR A 238 36.12 1.19 1.47
CA THR A 238 35.51 2.32 2.19
C THR A 238 34.04 2.05 2.52
N PRO A 239 33.49 2.70 3.56
CA PRO A 239 32.05 2.63 3.86
C PRO A 239 31.15 3.08 2.69
N GLU A 240 31.62 4.04 1.88
CA GLU A 240 30.92 4.50 0.69
C GLU A 240 30.89 3.42 -0.40
N MET A 241 31.98 2.67 -0.59
CA MET A 241 31.99 1.51 -1.48
C MET A 241 31.03 0.42 -0.98
N LYS A 242 30.99 0.16 0.33
CA LYS A 242 30.03 -0.76 0.95
C LYS A 242 28.59 -0.35 0.63
N ALA A 243 28.22 0.89 0.90
CA ALA A 243 26.87 1.40 0.64
C ALA A 243 26.47 1.28 -0.84
N ASN A 244 27.39 1.57 -1.77
CA ASN A 244 27.14 1.46 -3.21
C ASN A 244 27.06 0.01 -3.71
N MET A 245 27.65 -0.95 -3.00
CA MET A 245 27.57 -2.38 -3.34
C MET A 245 26.28 -3.04 -2.85
N MET A 246 25.66 -2.51 -1.79
CA MET A 246 24.45 -3.08 -1.21
C MET A 246 23.26 -3.03 -2.19
N GLY A 247 22.48 -4.11 -2.24
CA GLY A 247 21.35 -4.27 -3.15
C GLY A 247 21.68 -4.83 -4.54
N ARG A 248 22.97 -5.03 -4.86
CA ARG A 248 23.41 -5.73 -6.07
C ARG A 248 23.62 -7.22 -5.80
N ASN A 249 23.54 -8.06 -6.83
CA ASN A 249 23.99 -9.44 -6.69
C ASN A 249 25.52 -9.51 -6.58
N GLY A 250 26.05 -10.61 -6.05
CA GLY A 250 27.47 -10.73 -5.71
C GLY A 250 28.43 -10.56 -6.90
N ALA A 251 28.04 -11.00 -8.10
CA ALA A 251 28.83 -10.85 -9.32
C ALA A 251 28.86 -9.39 -9.79
N GLU A 252 27.69 -8.73 -9.83
CA GLU A 252 27.56 -7.31 -10.17
C GLU A 252 28.31 -6.40 -9.19
N ALA A 253 28.18 -6.67 -7.88
CA ALA A 253 28.88 -5.91 -6.84
C ALA A 253 30.41 -6.03 -7.00
N THR A 254 30.89 -7.25 -7.29
CA THR A 254 32.33 -7.50 -7.50
C THR A 254 32.84 -6.83 -8.78
N ALA A 255 32.12 -6.97 -9.89
CA ALA A 255 32.46 -6.32 -11.15
C ALA A 255 32.49 -4.79 -11.02
N TRP A 256 31.52 -4.22 -10.31
CA TRP A 256 31.51 -2.80 -10.01
C TRP A 256 32.70 -2.40 -9.14
N LEU A 257 33.00 -3.13 -8.06
CA LEU A 257 34.10 -2.79 -7.15
C LEU A 257 35.45 -2.79 -7.87
N VAL A 258 35.72 -3.82 -8.68
CA VAL A 258 36.94 -3.94 -9.50
C VAL A 258 37.10 -2.75 -10.44
N LYS A 259 36.00 -2.32 -11.06
CA LYS A 259 35.97 -1.15 -11.94
C LYS A 259 36.19 0.15 -11.16
N GLU A 260 35.47 0.33 -10.05
CA GLU A 260 35.49 1.54 -9.23
C GLU A 260 36.88 1.82 -8.66
N VAL A 261 37.57 0.79 -8.18
CA VAL A 261 38.93 0.93 -7.61
C VAL A 261 40.04 0.94 -8.68
N GLY A 262 39.67 0.81 -9.96
CA GLY A 262 40.58 0.89 -11.11
C GLY A 262 41.59 -0.25 -11.16
N ILE A 263 41.16 -1.50 -10.91
CA ILE A 263 42.04 -2.69 -10.95
C ILE A 263 41.66 -3.68 -12.06
N SER A 264 40.78 -3.28 -12.99
CA SER A 264 40.32 -4.13 -14.11
C SER A 264 41.45 -4.64 -15.01
N ASP A 265 42.57 -3.92 -15.13
CA ASP A 265 43.73 -4.34 -15.91
C ASP A 265 44.64 -5.34 -15.18
N GLN A 266 44.39 -5.57 -13.88
CA GLN A 266 45.23 -6.40 -13.00
C GLN A 266 44.56 -7.71 -12.60
N ILE A 267 43.23 -7.73 -12.51
CA ILE A 267 42.45 -8.92 -12.15
C ILE A 267 41.07 -8.85 -12.77
N THR A 268 40.57 -9.98 -13.28
CA THR A 268 39.19 -10.08 -13.76
C THR A 268 38.20 -10.11 -12.58
N ALA A 269 36.95 -9.71 -12.82
CA ALA A 269 35.92 -9.74 -11.78
C ALA A 269 35.66 -11.18 -11.30
N GLU A 270 35.74 -12.15 -12.20
CA GLU A 270 35.59 -13.57 -11.94
C GLU A 270 36.72 -14.11 -11.05
N GLU A 271 37.98 -13.77 -11.34
CA GLU A 271 39.12 -14.17 -10.52
C GLU A 271 39.10 -13.51 -9.15
N PHE A 272 38.69 -12.24 -9.07
CA PHE A 272 38.51 -11.55 -7.80
C PHE A 272 37.42 -12.23 -6.95
N ALA A 273 36.28 -12.55 -7.56
CA ALA A 273 35.18 -13.25 -6.91
C ALA A 273 35.64 -14.62 -6.39
N ALA A 274 36.28 -15.44 -7.22
CA ALA A 274 36.75 -16.77 -6.82
C ALA A 274 37.72 -16.74 -5.64
N GLN A 275 38.67 -15.80 -5.63
CA GLN A 275 39.60 -15.64 -4.50
C GLN A 275 38.90 -15.14 -3.24
N LYS A 276 37.99 -14.18 -3.37
CA LYS A 276 37.17 -13.67 -2.27
C LYS A 276 36.29 -14.78 -1.68
N ASP A 277 35.66 -15.60 -2.51
CA ASP A 277 34.78 -16.68 -2.09
C ASP A 277 35.55 -17.77 -1.32
N ALA A 278 36.78 -18.09 -1.72
CA ALA A 278 37.65 -18.97 -0.95
C ALA A 278 37.96 -18.43 0.44
N MET A 279 38.20 -17.12 0.57
CA MET A 279 38.41 -16.47 1.87
C MET A 279 37.14 -16.50 2.72
N LEU A 280 35.99 -16.18 2.13
CA LEU A 280 34.70 -16.21 2.81
C LEU A 280 34.34 -17.63 3.30
N ALA A 281 34.67 -18.67 2.54
CA ALA A 281 34.45 -20.06 2.94
C ALA A 281 35.21 -20.43 4.24
N GLU A 282 36.36 -19.82 4.50
CA GLU A 282 37.11 -20.00 5.75
C GLU A 282 36.59 -19.13 6.91
N MET A 283 35.97 -18.00 6.58
CA MET A 283 35.50 -17.01 7.56
C MET A 283 34.08 -17.30 8.05
N PHE A 284 33.17 -17.73 7.17
CA PHE A 284 31.77 -18.02 7.51
C PHE A 284 31.58 -19.00 8.68
N PRO A 285 32.34 -20.11 8.79
CA PRO A 285 32.22 -21.00 9.94
C PRO A 285 32.58 -20.36 11.29
N LYS A 286 33.22 -19.19 11.28
CA LYS A 286 33.68 -18.44 12.46
C LYS A 286 32.89 -17.13 12.67
N CYS A 287 31.97 -16.75 11.77
CA CYS A 287 31.20 -15.53 11.93
C CYS A 287 30.29 -15.68 13.17
N ASN A 288 30.21 -14.62 13.96
CA ASN A 288 29.41 -14.61 15.18
C ASN A 288 27.93 -14.48 14.83
N ALA A 289 27.07 -15.12 15.62
CA ALA A 289 25.65 -14.77 15.61
C ALA A 289 25.47 -13.38 16.25
N PHE A 290 24.54 -12.58 15.74
CA PHE A 290 24.19 -11.32 16.38
C PHE A 290 23.55 -11.56 17.76
N PRO A 291 23.74 -10.64 18.73
CA PRO A 291 23.08 -10.73 20.03
C PRO A 291 21.57 -10.94 19.89
N GLY A 292 21.01 -11.97 20.54
CA GLY A 292 19.60 -12.34 20.45
C GLY A 292 19.22 -13.28 19.29
N ALA A 293 20.09 -13.47 18.28
CA ALA A 293 19.81 -14.35 17.13
C ALA A 293 19.62 -15.82 17.55
N GLU A 294 20.51 -16.35 18.39
CA GLU A 294 20.39 -17.73 18.89
C GLU A 294 19.12 -17.92 19.73
N ARG A 295 18.79 -16.93 20.59
CA ARG A 295 17.56 -16.95 21.41
C ARG A 295 16.32 -17.00 20.53
N LEU A 296 16.24 -16.15 19.50
CA LEU A 296 15.16 -16.13 18.51
C LEU A 296 15.04 -17.45 17.77
N VAL A 297 16.13 -17.95 17.18
CA VAL A 297 16.12 -19.20 16.42
C VAL A 297 15.70 -20.37 17.31
N ARG A 298 16.20 -20.46 18.55
CA ARG A 298 15.80 -21.52 19.50
C ARG A 298 14.33 -21.40 19.92
N HIS A 299 13.82 -20.19 20.14
CA HIS A 299 12.43 -19.92 20.49
C HIS A 299 11.48 -20.44 19.41
N PHE A 300 11.79 -20.14 18.15
CA PHE A 300 10.94 -20.50 17.02
C PHE A 300 11.22 -21.91 16.47
N ALA A 301 12.45 -22.44 16.53
CA ALA A 301 12.80 -23.78 16.03
C ALA A 301 12.08 -24.93 16.75
N ARG A 302 11.52 -24.70 17.95
CA ARG A 302 10.63 -25.66 18.63
C ARG A 302 9.30 -25.89 17.87
N LYS A 303 9.01 -25.11 16.81
CA LYS A 303 7.86 -25.27 15.89
C LYS A 303 8.32 -24.92 14.44
N HIS A 304 8.38 -25.90 13.53
CA HIS A 304 8.91 -25.85 12.13
C HIS A 304 8.55 -24.58 11.31
N SER A 305 9.21 -24.13 10.22
CA SER A 305 10.35 -24.53 9.37
C SER A 305 10.84 -23.29 8.55
N PRO A 306 12.01 -23.29 7.88
CA PRO A 306 12.66 -22.11 7.28
C PRO A 306 12.44 -21.95 5.76
N ASN A 307 12.38 -20.70 5.27
CA ASN A 307 12.97 -20.20 3.99
C ASN A 307 12.46 -18.81 3.58
N GLY A 308 13.38 -17.91 3.18
CA GLY A 308 13.19 -16.93 2.09
C GLY A 308 12.72 -15.50 2.43
N ALA A 309 13.64 -14.62 2.85
CA ALA A 309 13.37 -13.21 3.17
C ALA A 309 13.01 -12.32 1.96
N GLN A 310 13.30 -12.75 0.72
CA GLN A 310 13.10 -11.91 -0.48
C GLN A 310 11.76 -12.09 -1.21
N ALA A 311 10.98 -13.12 -0.88
CA ALA A 311 9.60 -13.28 -1.39
C ALA A 311 8.52 -12.71 -0.44
N ALA A 312 8.91 -12.37 0.79
CA ALA A 312 8.02 -12.09 1.91
C ALA A 312 7.31 -10.72 1.79
N ILE A 313 8.01 -9.68 1.34
CA ILE A 313 7.47 -8.31 1.27
C ILE A 313 6.38 -8.20 0.19
N ALA A 314 6.47 -8.97 -0.90
CA ALA A 314 5.45 -9.03 -1.95
C ALA A 314 4.20 -9.85 -1.55
N ALA A 315 4.29 -10.65 -0.47
CA ALA A 315 3.27 -11.63 -0.07
C ALA A 315 2.46 -11.23 1.18
N GLY A 316 2.60 -10.00 1.70
CA GLY A 316 1.89 -9.55 2.90
C GLY A 316 2.51 -10.02 4.22
N VAL A 317 3.83 -10.26 4.25
CA VAL A 317 4.57 -10.63 5.47
C VAL A 317 4.93 -9.38 6.29
N LEU A 318 4.76 -9.46 7.61
CA LEU A 318 5.25 -8.44 8.55
C LEU A 318 6.79 -8.50 8.62
N CYS A 319 7.46 -7.48 8.08
CA CYS A 319 8.92 -7.40 8.08
C CYS A 319 9.43 -6.62 9.30
N VAL A 320 10.31 -7.24 10.09
CA VAL A 320 11.09 -6.58 11.14
C VAL A 320 12.55 -6.56 10.69
N MET A 321 13.18 -5.39 10.77
CA MET A 321 14.53 -5.17 10.23
C MET A 321 15.49 -4.70 11.32
N VAL A 322 16.71 -5.23 11.31
CA VAL A 322 17.85 -4.74 12.10
C VAL A 322 18.91 -4.23 11.11
N PRO A 323 18.94 -2.92 10.82
CA PRO A 323 19.86 -2.40 9.81
C PRO A 323 21.29 -2.27 10.35
N ASP A 324 22.27 -2.33 9.44
CA ASP A 324 23.67 -2.00 9.73
C ASP A 324 23.74 -0.64 10.45
N PRO A 325 24.54 -0.51 11.54
CA PRO A 325 24.69 0.72 12.29
C PRO A 325 24.97 1.97 11.43
N ALA A 326 25.74 1.82 10.35
CA ALA A 326 26.10 2.90 9.44
C ALA A 326 24.93 3.38 8.57
N LEU A 327 23.88 2.56 8.42
CA LEU A 327 22.74 2.82 7.53
C LEU A 327 21.42 3.04 8.26
N ARG A 328 21.42 2.97 9.60
CA ARG A 328 20.23 3.17 10.45
C ARG A 328 19.37 4.37 10.06
N GLN A 329 20.00 5.51 9.75
CA GLN A 329 19.27 6.74 9.40
C GLN A 329 18.54 6.62 8.05
N GLN A 330 19.13 5.93 7.08
CA GLN A 330 18.52 5.68 5.77
C GLN A 330 17.44 4.60 5.85
N SER A 331 17.60 3.64 6.77
CA SER A 331 16.66 2.54 6.99
C SER A 331 15.34 2.96 7.64
N GLN A 332 15.29 4.12 8.32
CA GLN A 332 14.06 4.64 8.93
C GLN A 332 12.98 5.03 7.90
N SER A 333 13.36 5.35 6.66
CA SER A 333 12.41 5.68 5.60
C SER A 333 11.82 4.45 4.89
N LEU A 334 12.27 3.24 5.23
CA LEU A 334 11.75 2.01 4.63
C LEU A 334 10.40 1.63 5.26
N LYS A 335 9.44 1.25 4.41
CA LYS A 335 8.09 0.82 4.84
C LYS A 335 8.12 -0.62 5.38
N VAL A 336 8.70 -0.82 6.56
CA VAL A 336 8.71 -2.10 7.32
C VAL A 336 7.84 -1.99 8.58
N ALA A 337 7.47 -3.13 9.18
CA ALA A 337 6.61 -3.14 10.37
C ALA A 337 7.33 -2.60 11.61
N LYS A 338 8.63 -2.89 11.75
CA LYS A 338 9.47 -2.35 12.84
C LYS A 338 10.94 -2.35 12.46
N VAL A 339 11.65 -1.28 12.85
CA VAL A 339 13.12 -1.20 12.79
C VAL A 339 13.65 -1.32 14.21
N LEU A 340 14.57 -2.24 14.46
CA LEU A 340 15.18 -2.46 15.78
C LEU A 340 16.66 -2.08 15.74
N SER A 341 17.20 -1.68 16.90
CA SER A 341 18.64 -1.43 17.02
C SER A 341 19.44 -2.73 17.25
N SER A 342 18.76 -3.76 17.77
CA SER A 342 19.26 -5.10 18.07
C SER A 342 18.11 -6.11 18.03
N LEU A 343 18.41 -7.37 17.70
CA LEU A 343 17.44 -8.48 17.82
C LEU A 343 16.98 -8.71 19.26
N GLU A 344 17.74 -8.24 20.26
CA GLU A 344 17.36 -8.34 21.66
C GLU A 344 16.13 -7.50 22.03
N GLU A 345 15.85 -6.45 21.26
CA GLU A 345 14.68 -5.56 21.43
C GLU A 345 13.39 -6.14 20.84
N PHE A 346 13.48 -7.26 20.11
CA PHE A 346 12.31 -7.91 19.54
C PHE A 346 11.41 -8.43 20.66
N LYS A 347 10.12 -8.11 20.60
CA LYS A 347 9.10 -8.59 21.53
C LYS A 347 8.05 -9.40 20.77
N PRO A 348 8.07 -10.74 20.86
CA PRO A 348 7.15 -11.60 20.10
C PRO A 348 5.67 -11.23 20.28
N GLU A 349 5.29 -10.82 21.49
CA GLU A 349 3.92 -10.50 21.87
C GLU A 349 3.33 -9.30 21.10
N GLU A 350 4.17 -8.34 20.66
CA GLU A 350 3.75 -7.21 19.82
C GLU A 350 3.25 -7.67 18.44
N PHE A 351 3.61 -8.89 18.04
CA PHE A 351 3.24 -9.51 16.76
C PHE A 351 2.28 -10.70 16.95
N GLY A 352 1.68 -10.85 18.14
CA GLY A 352 0.78 -11.96 18.46
C GLY A 352 1.46 -13.32 18.57
N LEU A 353 2.78 -13.35 18.77
CA LEU A 353 3.56 -14.56 19.02
C LEU A 353 3.71 -14.81 20.53
N PRO A 354 3.96 -16.07 20.97
CA PRO A 354 4.21 -16.36 22.38
C PRO A 354 5.44 -15.59 22.89
N PRO A 355 5.40 -15.04 24.13
CA PRO A 355 6.55 -14.36 24.71
C PRO A 355 7.73 -15.32 24.83
N PHE A 356 8.95 -14.78 24.88
CA PHE A 356 10.12 -15.59 25.20
C PHE A 356 9.97 -16.28 26.57
N ASP A 357 10.54 -17.49 26.69
CA ASP A 357 10.62 -18.24 27.95
C ASP A 357 11.41 -17.49 29.03
#